data_AF-A0A0V0X966-F1
#
_entry.id   AF-A0A0V0X966-F1
#
_cell.length_a   1.000
_cell.length_b   1.000
_cell.length_c   1.000
_cell.angle_alpha   90.00
_cell.angle_beta   90.00
_cell.angle_gamma   90.00
#
_symmetry.space_group_name_H-M   'P 1'
#
loop_
_entity.id
_entity.type
_entity.pdbx_description
1 polymer ?
#
loop_
_entity_poly.entity_id
_entity_poly.type
_entity_poly.pdbx_seq_one_letter_code
_entity_poly.pdbx_strand_id
1 'polypeptide(L)' 'MERGGLTEKVVKDRVLIFHFTDVGKLPPPVLQFVEVSFGYTPDNLIYKNIDFGVDLDSRIALVGPNGA' A
#
# COMPACT_ATOMS: atom_id res chain seq x y z
N MET A 1 -1.68 22.80 53.55
CA MET A 1 -2.55 22.62 52.37
C MET A 1 -2.10 23.63 51.33
N GLU A 2 -1.24 23.23 50.40
CA GLU A 2 -0.99 24.04 49.20
C GLU A 2 -1.20 23.14 47.98
N ARG A 3 -2.13 23.56 47.14
CA ARG A 3 -2.66 22.80 46.01
C ARG A 3 -1.59 22.69 44.93
N GLY A 4 -1.10 21.47 44.71
CA GLY A 4 -0.48 21.09 43.45
C GLY A 4 -1.50 21.25 42.33
N GLY A 5 -1.40 22.34 41.57
CA GLY A 5 -2.41 22.73 40.61
C GLY A 5 -1.81 23.44 39.41
N LEU A 6 -0.96 22.73 38.65
CA LEU A 6 -0.57 23.11 37.30
C LEU A 6 -0.44 21.84 36.46
N THR A 7 -1.55 21.22 36.10
CA THR A 7 -1.55 20.20 35.04
C THR A 7 -1.46 20.93 33.71
N GLU A 8 -0.49 20.58 32.86
CA GLU A 8 -0.33 21.22 31.55
C GLU A 8 -1.61 21.08 30.71
N LYS A 9 -1.94 22.13 29.97
CA LYS A 9 -3.11 22.17 29.10
C LYS A 9 -2.98 21.08 28.04
N VAL A 10 -3.94 20.16 27.98
CA VAL A 10 -3.98 19.10 26.96
C VAL A 10 -4.00 19.74 25.58
N VAL A 11 -2.90 19.59 24.84
CA VAL A 11 -2.79 19.96 23.44
C VAL A 11 -3.32 18.80 22.62
N LYS A 12 -4.30 19.06 21.75
CA LYS A 12 -4.79 18.05 20.81
C LYS A 12 -3.75 17.81 19.73
N ASP A 13 -3.51 16.55 19.41
CA ASP A 13 -2.66 16.17 18.29
C ASP A 13 -3.19 16.75 16.98
N ARG A 14 -2.25 17.09 16.08
CA ARG A 14 -2.60 17.61 14.77
C ARG A 14 -3.20 16.49 13.93
N VAL A 15 -4.36 16.77 13.34
CA VAL A 15 -4.97 15.87 12.35
C VAL A 15 -4.24 16.06 11.03
N LEU A 16 -3.54 15.02 10.57
CA LEU A 16 -2.94 14.98 9.24
C LEU A 16 -3.93 14.33 8.28
N ILE A 17 -4.28 15.04 7.21
CA ILE A 17 -5.16 14.54 6.16
C ILE A 17 -4.29 14.27 4.93
N PHE A 18 -4.16 12.99 4.57
CA PHE A 18 -3.51 12.59 3.34
C PHE A 18 -4.57 12.53 2.23
N HIS A 19 -4.45 13.43 1.26
CA HIS A 19 -5.31 13.47 0.09
C HIS A 19 -4.45 13.35 -1.17
N PHE A 20 -4.88 12.47 -2.06
CA PHE A 20 -4.30 12.30 -3.39
C PHE A 20 -5.28 12.82 -4.42
N THR A 21 -4.77 13.48 -5.46
CA THR A 21 -5.59 14.03 -6.56
C THR A 21 -6.25 12.92 -7.36
N ASP A 22 -7.50 13.14 -7.76
CA ASP A 22 -8.21 12.25 -8.70
C ASP A 22 -7.55 12.32 -10.08
N VAL A 23 -7.23 11.16 -10.65
CA VAL A 23 -6.52 11.01 -11.94
C VAL A 23 -7.48 10.85 -13.13
N GLY A 24 -8.79 10.90 -12.91
CA GLY A 24 -9.79 10.69 -13.96
C GLY A 24 -9.92 9.23 -14.39
N LYS A 25 -10.51 8.99 -15.58
CA LYS A 25 -10.77 7.64 -16.10
C LYS A 25 -9.88 7.31 -17.28
N LEU A 26 -9.27 6.13 -17.24
CA LEU A 26 -8.56 5.47 -18.33
C LEU A 26 -9.37 4.25 -18.78
N PRO A 27 -9.35 3.91 -20.08
CA PRO A 27 -9.98 2.68 -20.56
C PRO A 27 -9.24 1.44 -20.01
N PRO A 28 -9.95 0.37 -19.62
CA PRO A 28 -9.32 -0.87 -19.13
C PRO A 28 -8.70 -1.69 -20.28
N PRO A 29 -7.71 -2.58 -20.01
CA PRO A 29 -7.00 -2.79 -18.74
C PRO A 29 -5.84 -1.79 -18.56
N VAL A 30 -5.66 -1.29 -17.33
CA VAL A 30 -4.63 -0.28 -17.06
C VAL A 30 -3.24 -0.91 -17.00
N LEU A 31 -3.10 -2.04 -16.33
CA LEU A 31 -1.83 -2.75 -16.19
C LEU A 31 -2.06 -4.25 -16.06
N GLN A 32 -1.34 -5.06 -16.85
CA GLN A 32 -1.50 -6.51 -16.88
C GLN A 32 -0.15 -7.21 -17.01
N PHE A 33 -0.02 -8.31 -16.29
CA PHE A 33 1.04 -9.30 -16.37
C PHE A 33 0.41 -10.61 -16.87
N VAL A 34 1.01 -11.22 -17.88
CA VAL A 34 0.53 -12.47 -18.47
C VAL A 34 1.70 -13.46 -18.54
N GLU A 35 1.49 -14.66 -18.01
CA GLU A 35 2.44 -15.78 -17.98
C GLU A 35 3.83 -15.38 -17.46
N VAL A 36 3.88 -14.46 -16.50
CA VAL A 36 5.15 -13.92 -16.01
C VAL A 36 5.81 -14.93 -15.08
N SER A 37 7.09 -15.23 -15.35
CA SER A 37 7.96 -15.93 -14.42
C SER A 37 9.13 -15.02 -14.05
N PHE A 38 9.41 -14.87 -12.76
CA PHE A 38 10.44 -13.98 -12.26
C PHE A 38 11.24 -14.66 -11.15
N GLY A 39 12.55 -14.49 -11.20
CA GLY A 39 13.49 -14.91 -10.18
C GLY A 39 14.80 -14.16 -10.37
N TYR A 40 15.60 -14.04 -9.30
CA TYR A 40 16.93 -13.43 -9.41
C TYR A 40 17.91 -14.29 -10.22
N THR A 41 17.66 -15.60 -10.29
CA THR A 41 18.43 -16.56 -11.10
C THR A 41 17.47 -17.50 -11.82
N PRO A 42 17.86 -18.09 -12.97
CA PRO A 42 17.02 -19.05 -13.68
C PRO A 42 16.65 -20.29 -12.84
N ASP A 43 17.53 -20.67 -11.91
CA ASP A 43 17.35 -21.85 -11.05
C ASP A 43 16.44 -21.59 -9.83
N ASN A 44 16.18 -20.32 -9.50
CA ASN A 44 15.38 -19.94 -8.34
C ASN A 44 14.36 -18.86 -8.71
N LEU A 45 13.19 -19.32 -9.17
CA LEU A 45 12.04 -18.49 -9.49
C LEU A 45 11.25 -18.16 -8.22
N ILE A 46 10.96 -16.88 -8.02
CA ILE A 46 10.07 -16.35 -6.97
C ILE A 46 8.61 -16.46 -7.44
N TYR A 47 8.36 -16.10 -8.70
CA TYR A 47 7.07 -16.23 -9.35
C TYR A 47 7.19 -17.11 -10.58
N LYS A 48 6.19 -17.96 -10.81
CA LYS A 48 6.15 -18.83 -11.99
C LYS A 48 4.77 -18.78 -12.62
N ASN A 49 4.74 -18.39 -13.89
CA ASN A 49 3.56 -18.38 -14.75
C ASN A 49 2.37 -17.64 -14.14
N ILE A 50 2.60 -16.43 -13.65
CA ILE A 50 1.58 -15.61 -12.99
C ILE A 50 0.83 -14.73 -14.01
N ASP A 51 -0.49 -14.67 -13.84
CA ASP A 51 -1.37 -13.72 -14.50
C ASP A 51 -1.92 -12.76 -13.44
N PHE A 52 -1.70 -11.45 -13.62
CA PHE A 52 -2.12 -10.43 -12.65
C PHE A 52 -2.54 -9.15 -13.37
N GLY A 53 -3.66 -8.55 -12.96
CA GLY A 53 -4.18 -7.32 -13.57
C GLY A 53 -4.54 -6.29 -12.51
N VAL A 54 -4.39 -5.01 -12.86
CA VAL A 54 -4.75 -3.87 -12.00
C VAL A 54 -5.56 -2.87 -12.81
N ASP A 55 -6.71 -2.47 -12.26
CA ASP A 55 -7.59 -1.43 -12.80
C ASP A 55 -7.64 -0.20 -11.88
N LEU A 56 -8.23 0.92 -12.33
CA LEU A 56 -8.24 2.20 -11.59
C LEU A 56 -8.99 2.15 -10.24
N ASP A 57 -9.96 1.28 -10.12
CA ASP A 57 -10.75 1.05 -8.90
C ASP A 57 -10.21 -0.10 -8.06
N SER A 58 -9.19 -0.81 -8.54
CA SER A 58 -8.59 -1.92 -7.82
C SER A 58 -8.00 -1.46 -6.48
N ARG A 59 -8.22 -2.27 -5.44
CA ARG A 59 -7.61 -2.13 -4.11
C ARG A 59 -6.99 -3.46 -3.75
N ILE A 60 -5.66 -3.53 -3.79
CA ILE A 60 -4.92 -4.79 -3.71
C ILE A 60 -3.99 -4.73 -2.51
N ALA A 61 -4.02 -5.78 -1.69
CA ALA A 61 -3.05 -6.01 -0.62
C ALA A 61 -2.28 -7.29 -0.94
N LEU A 62 -0.97 -7.17 -1.15
CA LEU A 62 -0.08 -8.32 -1.27
C LEU A 62 0.36 -8.74 0.13
N VAL A 63 0.11 -10.00 0.46
CA VAL A 63 0.41 -10.58 1.78
C VAL A 63 1.31 -11.79 1.62
N GLY A 64 2.24 -11.96 2.55
CA GLY A 64 3.17 -13.07 2.57
C GLY A 64 4.19 -12.91 3.70
N PRO A 65 4.85 -14.00 4.12
CA PRO A 65 5.98 -13.91 5.04
C PRO A 65 7.12 -13.11 4.39
N ASN A 66 8.01 -12.55 5.22
CA ASN A 66 9.18 -11.84 4.73
C ASN A 66 10.07 -12.79 3.91
N GLY A 67 10.35 -12.42 2.67
CA GLY A 67 11.14 -13.22 1.72
C GLY A 67 10.32 -14.25 0.93
N ALA A 68 8.99 -14.15 0.93
CA ALA A 68 8.12 -14.88 0.01
C ALA A 68 8.37 -14.52 -1.47
#